data_AF-A0A0X3TKG0-F1
#
_entry.id   AF-A0A0X3TKG0-F1
#
_cell.length_a   1.000
_cell.length_b   1.000
_cell.length_c   1.000
_cell.angle_alpha   90.00
_cell.angle_beta   90.00
_cell.angle_gamma   90.00
#
_symmetry.space_group_name_H-M   'P 1'
#
loop_
_entity.id
_entity.type
_entity.pdbx_description
1 polymer ?
#
loop_
_entity_poly.entity_id
_entity_poly.type
_entity_poly.pdbx_seq_one_letter_code
_entity_poly.pdbx_strand_id
1 'polypeptide(L)'
;MSEREFDFTEKDFLRVKKVVYDFAGIDLNDSKKNLVYNRLAKRIRFLDMNSFSAYLDYVEEQGEAEFVHLINAITTNLTFFFRENHHFEYLANQVIPMLLEKNKASKKIRIWSAGCSTGEEPYSIAIVLKEAVPSGWDARVLATDLDTNVVQTGQTGVYKIDRLKGVSDERKKRWFLKGSGAREGYVRVKPELQQIIDFGQINLMNEWPIRDAVDVIFCRNVVIYFDKETQARLFDRYANLLPDNGHLFIGHSESLYKVCDRFELLGQTIYRKIR
;
A
#
# COMPACT_ATOMS: atom_id res chain seq x y z
N MET A 1 -12.50 36.25 -5.35
CA MET A 1 -11.55 35.24 -5.86
C MET A 1 -10.37 35.26 -4.89
N SER A 2 -10.08 34.17 -4.18
CA SER A 2 -8.90 34.18 -3.27
C SER A 2 -7.64 34.26 -4.12
N GLU A 3 -6.82 35.30 -3.91
CA GLU A 3 -5.49 35.39 -4.52
C GLU A 3 -4.70 34.13 -4.15
N ARG A 4 -4.24 33.40 -5.17
CA ARG A 4 -3.35 32.26 -4.97
C ARG A 4 -1.96 32.82 -4.66
N GLU A 5 -1.37 32.38 -3.56
CA GLU A 5 0.00 32.71 -3.14
C GLU A 5 1.05 32.47 -4.23
N PHE A 6 0.93 31.36 -4.97
CA PHE A 6 1.80 31.03 -6.09
C PHE A 6 0.99 30.99 -7.39
N ASP A 7 1.57 31.49 -8.48
CA ASP A 7 0.96 31.29 -9.79
C ASP A 7 0.98 29.80 -10.16
N PHE A 8 -0.15 29.30 -10.62
CA PHE A 8 -0.33 27.90 -10.98
C PHE A 8 -1.14 27.80 -12.27
N THR A 9 -0.39 27.84 -13.37
CA THR A 9 -0.94 27.91 -14.71
C THR A 9 -1.51 26.56 -15.15
N GLU A 10 -2.19 26.54 -16.29
CA GLU A 10 -2.59 25.28 -16.93
C GLU A 10 -1.37 24.47 -17.40
N LYS A 11 -0.32 25.14 -17.88
CA LYS A 11 0.95 24.51 -18.28
C LYS A 11 1.61 23.78 -17.10
N ASP A 12 1.64 24.40 -15.93
CA ASP A 12 2.21 23.78 -14.72
C ASP A 12 1.39 22.56 -14.30
N PHE A 13 0.07 22.66 -14.34
CA PHE A 13 -0.81 21.53 -14.01
C PHE A 13 -0.64 20.36 -14.98
N LEU A 14 -0.56 20.63 -16.30
CA LEU A 14 -0.28 19.58 -17.29
C LEU A 14 1.09 18.95 -17.10
N ARG A 15 2.11 19.73 -16.70
CA ARG A 15 3.43 19.22 -16.37
C ARG A 15 3.39 18.33 -15.12
N VAL A 16 2.68 18.73 -14.06
CA VAL A 16 2.45 17.87 -12.88
C VAL A 16 1.77 16.56 -13.30
N LYS A 17 0.69 16.62 -14.08
CA LYS A 17 -0.03 15.43 -14.57
C LYS A 17 0.92 14.46 -15.27
N LYS A 18 1.71 14.97 -16.22
CA LYS A 18 2.67 14.18 -16.98
C LYS A 18 3.73 13.54 -16.07
N VAL A 19 4.38 14.34 -15.23
CA VAL A 19 5.42 13.88 -14.30
C VAL A 19 4.92 12.78 -13.38
N VAL A 20 3.74 12.98 -12.78
CA VAL A 20 3.11 12.05 -11.84
C VAL A 20 2.74 10.74 -12.51
N TYR A 21 2.19 10.83 -13.72
CA TYR A 21 1.81 9.68 -14.52
C TYR A 21 3.03 8.87 -14.94
N ASP A 22 4.05 9.52 -15.50
CA ASP A 22 5.26 8.86 -15.98
C ASP A 22 6.02 8.16 -14.85
N PHE A 23 6.08 8.78 -13.66
CA PHE A 23 6.81 8.24 -12.52
C PHE A 23 6.04 7.17 -11.74
N ALA A 24 4.76 7.41 -11.42
CA ALA A 24 3.99 6.58 -10.49
C ALA A 24 2.72 5.96 -11.09
N GLY A 25 2.42 6.22 -12.37
CA GLY A 25 1.22 5.72 -13.05
C GLY A 25 -0.08 6.40 -12.60
N ILE A 26 0.00 7.44 -11.76
CA ILE A 26 -1.16 8.09 -11.17
C ILE A 26 -1.82 9.01 -12.20
N ASP A 27 -3.08 8.73 -12.52
CA ASP A 27 -3.91 9.54 -13.40
C ASP A 27 -4.63 10.65 -12.62
N LEU A 28 -4.21 11.88 -12.88
CA LEU A 28 -4.76 13.08 -12.27
C LEU A 28 -5.83 13.70 -13.18
N ASN A 29 -7.08 13.56 -12.77
CA ASN A 29 -8.23 14.24 -13.39
C ASN A 29 -8.15 15.78 -13.22
N ASP A 30 -8.59 16.55 -14.21
CA ASP A 30 -8.56 18.02 -14.23
C ASP A 30 -9.32 18.67 -13.07
N SER A 31 -10.39 18.03 -12.60
CA SER A 31 -11.13 18.43 -11.40
C SER A 31 -10.26 18.50 -10.13
N LYS A 32 -9.11 17.81 -10.10
CA LYS A 32 -8.18 17.79 -8.97
C LYS A 32 -7.19 18.96 -8.97
N LYS A 33 -7.23 19.88 -9.94
CA LYS A 33 -6.27 21.01 -10.05
C LYS A 33 -6.15 21.82 -8.77
N ASN A 34 -7.27 22.15 -8.12
CA ASN A 34 -7.26 22.89 -6.85
C ASN A 34 -6.65 22.09 -5.69
N LEU A 35 -6.88 20.77 -5.67
CA LEU A 35 -6.28 19.89 -4.67
C LEU A 35 -4.76 19.81 -4.85
N VAL A 36 -4.30 19.63 -6.09
CA VAL A 36 -2.86 19.64 -6.42
C VAL A 36 -2.22 20.95 -5.97
N TYR A 37 -2.81 22.09 -6.31
CA TYR A 37 -2.34 23.40 -5.87
C TYR A 37 -2.15 23.47 -4.35
N ASN A 38 -3.21 23.18 -3.59
CA ASN A 38 -3.21 23.32 -2.14
C ASN A 38 -2.19 22.42 -1.44
N ARG A 39 -1.83 21.29 -2.04
CA ARG A 39 -0.90 20.33 -1.45
C ARG A 39 0.54 20.62 -1.85
N LEU A 40 0.79 20.93 -3.13
CA LEU A 40 2.13 21.30 -3.59
C LEU A 40 2.58 22.67 -3.08
N ALA A 41 1.67 23.64 -2.91
CA ALA A 41 2.01 24.93 -2.30
C ALA A 41 2.65 24.79 -0.91
N LYS A 42 2.27 23.75 -0.14
CA LYS A 42 2.92 23.45 1.16
C LYS A 42 4.36 22.99 0.99
N ARG A 43 4.63 22.17 -0.04
CA ARG A 43 5.99 21.68 -0.35
C ARG A 43 6.87 22.80 -0.89
N ILE A 44 6.33 23.64 -1.78
CA ILE A 44 7.00 24.83 -2.32
C ILE A 44 7.43 25.76 -1.18
N ARG A 45 6.53 26.07 -0.22
CA ARG A 45 6.88 26.85 0.98
C ARG A 45 7.93 26.18 1.85
N PHE A 46 7.84 24.86 2.03
CA PHE A 46 8.82 24.12 2.83
C PHE A 46 10.22 24.17 2.23
N LEU A 47 10.33 24.20 0.90
CA LEU A 47 11.59 24.30 0.17
C LEU A 47 12.05 25.75 -0.08
N ASP A 48 11.32 26.75 0.44
CA ASP A 48 11.57 28.18 0.21
C ASP A 48 11.66 28.57 -1.28
N MET A 49 10.78 27.96 -2.09
CA MET A 49 10.71 28.20 -3.54
C MET A 49 9.61 29.19 -3.91
N ASN A 50 9.79 29.89 -5.03
CA ASN A 50 8.92 31.01 -5.41
C ASN A 50 7.88 30.69 -6.51
N SER A 51 7.92 29.50 -7.13
CA SER A 51 6.97 29.14 -8.19
C SER A 51 6.82 27.63 -8.39
N PHE A 52 5.70 27.23 -9.01
CA PHE A 52 5.48 25.84 -9.43
C PHE A 52 6.48 25.39 -10.49
N SER A 53 6.82 26.26 -11.46
CA SER A 53 7.80 25.91 -12.49
C SER A 53 9.16 25.58 -11.87
N ALA A 54 9.66 26.43 -10.96
CA ALA A 54 10.94 26.20 -10.29
C ALA A 54 10.93 24.92 -9.46
N TYR A 55 9.80 24.62 -8.79
CA TYR A 55 9.64 23.36 -8.08
C TYR A 55 9.67 22.14 -9.01
N LEU A 56 9.01 22.21 -10.16
CA LEU A 56 9.00 21.11 -11.12
C LEU A 56 10.36 20.90 -11.78
N ASP A 57 11.10 21.97 -12.05
CA ASP A 57 12.50 21.90 -12.51
C ASP A 57 13.38 21.20 -11.45
N TYR A 58 13.21 21.57 -10.18
CA TYR A 58 13.91 20.92 -9.07
C TYR A 58 13.55 19.44 -8.90
N VAL A 59 12.28 19.08 -9.03
CA VAL A 59 11.83 17.68 -8.97
C VAL A 59 12.53 16.84 -10.05
N GLU A 60 12.61 17.36 -11.27
CA GLU A 60 13.29 16.69 -12.38
C GLU A 60 14.81 16.59 -12.15
N GLU A 61 15.43 17.61 -11.54
CA GLU A 61 16.86 17.62 -11.19
C GLU A 61 17.21 16.61 -10.08
N GLN A 62 16.41 16.56 -9.00
CA GLN A 62 16.67 15.67 -7.86
C GLN A 62 16.25 14.21 -8.12
N GLY A 63 15.40 13.98 -9.12
CA GLY A 63 14.94 12.65 -9.49
C GLY A 63 14.07 12.00 -8.40
N GLU A 64 14.28 10.69 -8.17
CA GLU A 64 13.41 9.83 -7.36
C GLU A 64 13.14 10.39 -5.95
N ALA A 65 14.14 11.00 -5.31
CA ALA A 65 14.01 11.52 -3.96
C ALA A 65 12.90 12.59 -3.84
N GLU A 66 12.83 13.54 -4.77
CA GLU A 66 11.81 14.58 -4.74
C GLU A 66 10.51 14.15 -5.44
N PHE A 67 10.57 13.25 -6.44
CA PHE A 67 9.36 12.66 -7.01
C PHE A 67 8.50 11.99 -5.94
N VAL A 68 9.11 11.22 -5.02
CA VAL A 68 8.38 10.60 -3.91
C VAL A 68 7.66 11.66 -3.06
N HIS A 69 8.32 12.77 -2.72
CA HIS A 69 7.67 13.87 -1.99
C HIS A 69 6.50 14.51 -2.76
N LEU A 70 6.65 14.70 -4.08
CA LEU A 70 5.58 15.19 -4.95
C LEU A 70 4.38 14.24 -4.92
N ILE A 71 4.62 12.93 -5.12
CA ILE A 71 3.57 11.91 -5.09
C ILE A 71 2.86 11.88 -3.74
N ASN A 72 3.61 11.86 -2.64
CA ASN A 72 3.06 11.86 -1.28
C ASN A 72 2.19 13.08 -1.00
N ALA A 73 2.58 14.23 -1.55
CA ALA A 73 1.78 15.43 -1.42
C ALA A 73 0.42 15.23 -2.09
N ILE A 74 0.32 14.62 -3.27
CA ILE A 74 -0.94 14.52 -4.02
C ILE A 74 -1.77 13.27 -3.74
N THR A 75 -1.21 12.23 -3.12
CA THR A 75 -1.92 10.99 -2.75
C THR A 75 -2.51 11.05 -1.34
N THR A 76 -3.38 10.11 -0.97
CA THR A 76 -3.94 10.04 0.38
C THR A 76 -3.72 8.68 0.99
N ASN A 77 -2.85 8.66 2.00
CA ASN A 77 -2.44 7.49 2.76
C ASN A 77 -3.38 7.25 3.95
N LEU A 78 -4.66 7.02 3.68
CA LEU A 78 -5.62 6.65 4.73
C LEU A 78 -5.66 5.12 4.87
N THR A 79 -5.18 4.62 6.00
CA THR A 79 -5.24 3.21 6.36
C THR A 79 -5.57 3.04 7.86
N PHE A 80 -6.03 1.84 8.22
CA PHE A 80 -6.33 1.43 9.58
C PHE A 80 -6.32 -0.10 9.70
N PHE A 81 -6.05 -0.59 10.90
CA PHE A 81 -6.00 -2.03 11.18
C PHE A 81 -7.35 -2.68 10.84
N PHE A 82 -7.27 -3.84 10.19
CA PHE A 82 -8.44 -4.65 9.79
C PHE A 82 -9.46 -3.90 8.91
N ARG A 83 -8.99 -2.93 8.10
CA ARG A 83 -9.82 -2.31 7.05
C ARG A 83 -10.36 -3.38 6.12
N GLU A 84 -11.68 -3.38 5.87
CA GLU A 84 -12.37 -4.44 5.11
C GLU A 84 -12.11 -5.83 5.72
N ASN A 85 -12.56 -6.01 6.96
CA ASN A 85 -12.21 -7.16 7.79
C ASN A 85 -12.52 -8.53 7.15
N HIS A 86 -13.52 -8.57 6.26
CA HIS A 86 -13.90 -9.76 5.52
C HIS A 86 -12.75 -10.37 4.70
N HIS A 87 -11.79 -9.56 4.23
CA HIS A 87 -10.58 -10.08 3.56
C HIS A 87 -9.70 -10.90 4.51
N PHE A 88 -9.55 -10.45 5.76
CA PHE A 88 -8.74 -11.13 6.78
C PHE A 88 -9.44 -12.38 7.31
N GLU A 89 -10.77 -12.34 7.41
CA GLU A 89 -11.59 -13.52 7.72
C GLU A 89 -11.49 -14.57 6.61
N TYR A 90 -11.55 -14.16 5.34
CA TYR A 90 -11.37 -15.07 4.20
C TYR A 90 -9.93 -15.63 4.14
N LEU A 91 -8.92 -14.78 4.40
CA LEU A 91 -7.53 -15.21 4.51
C LEU A 91 -7.38 -16.31 5.57
N ALA A 92 -7.94 -16.09 6.77
CA ALA A 92 -7.86 -17.02 7.90
C ALA A 92 -8.60 -18.34 7.64
N ASN A 93 -9.82 -18.26 7.10
CA ASN A 93 -10.74 -19.41 7.07
C ASN A 93 -10.67 -20.21 5.77
N GLN A 94 -10.18 -19.63 4.66
CA GLN A 94 -10.19 -20.25 3.34
C GLN A 94 -8.77 -20.37 2.78
N VAL A 95 -8.05 -19.25 2.69
CA VAL A 95 -6.77 -19.22 1.98
C VAL A 95 -5.66 -19.92 2.78
N ILE A 96 -5.50 -19.62 4.07
CA ILE A 96 -4.46 -20.25 4.90
C ILE A 96 -4.63 -21.77 4.96
N PRO A 97 -5.81 -22.35 5.28
CA PRO A 97 -5.99 -23.79 5.28
C PRO A 97 -5.62 -24.45 3.93
N MET A 98 -6.01 -23.82 2.81
CA MET A 98 -5.65 -24.29 1.47
C MET A 98 -4.13 -24.27 1.25
N LEU A 99 -3.45 -23.19 1.65
CA LEU A 99 -2.00 -23.06 1.53
C LEU A 99 -1.26 -24.04 2.45
N LEU A 100 -1.80 -24.37 3.63
CA LEU A 100 -1.20 -25.35 4.53
C LEU A 100 -1.16 -26.76 3.91
N GLU A 101 -2.19 -27.15 3.16
CA GLU A 101 -2.19 -28.41 2.43
C GLU A 101 -1.30 -28.33 1.17
N LYS A 102 -1.44 -27.27 0.38
CA LYS A 102 -0.66 -27.08 -0.87
C LYS A 102 0.84 -27.03 -0.61
N ASN A 103 1.27 -26.29 0.41
CA ASN A 103 2.67 -25.99 0.68
C ASN A 103 3.24 -26.90 1.80
N LYS A 104 2.60 -28.03 2.11
CA LYS A 104 2.98 -28.93 3.21
C LYS A 104 4.43 -29.40 3.17
N ALA A 105 4.98 -29.59 1.96
CA ALA A 105 6.37 -29.99 1.74
C ALA A 105 7.37 -28.86 2.01
N SER A 106 7.08 -27.65 1.54
CA SER A 106 7.97 -26.49 1.69
C SER A 106 7.82 -25.80 3.04
N LYS A 107 6.64 -25.89 3.65
CA LYS A 107 6.20 -25.16 4.85
C LYS A 107 6.39 -23.64 4.74
N LYS A 108 6.24 -23.09 3.54
CA LYS A 108 6.40 -21.67 3.26
C LYS A 108 5.07 -21.03 2.87
N ILE A 109 4.83 -19.82 3.37
CA ILE A 109 3.76 -18.94 2.93
C ILE A 109 4.35 -17.55 2.67
N ARG A 110 4.04 -16.95 1.51
CA ARG A 110 4.51 -15.63 1.09
C ARG A 110 3.32 -14.76 0.73
N ILE A 111 3.14 -13.67 1.46
CA ILE A 111 2.11 -12.67 1.17
C ILE A 111 2.78 -11.35 0.82
N TRP A 112 2.29 -10.64 -0.19
CA TRP A 112 2.73 -9.30 -0.52
C TRP A 112 1.61 -8.28 -0.26
N SER A 113 1.86 -7.30 0.61
CA SER A 113 1.06 -6.08 0.75
C SER A 113 1.69 -4.97 -0.10
N ALA A 114 1.09 -4.74 -1.27
CA ALA A 114 1.51 -3.82 -2.30
C ALA A 114 0.77 -2.48 -2.15
N GLY A 115 1.47 -1.45 -1.64
CA GLY A 115 0.91 -0.19 -1.16
C GLY A 115 0.54 -0.25 0.32
N CYS A 116 1.50 -0.67 1.16
CA CYS A 116 1.24 -0.99 2.56
C CYS A 116 0.98 0.23 3.46
N SER A 117 1.20 1.44 2.97
CA SER A 117 1.05 2.70 3.70
C SER A 117 1.80 2.65 5.05
N THR A 118 1.20 3.15 6.14
CA THR A 118 1.84 3.20 7.47
C THR A 118 1.91 1.85 8.21
N GLY A 119 1.65 0.73 7.52
CA GLY A 119 1.90 -0.63 8.02
C GLY A 119 0.71 -1.31 8.69
N GLU A 120 -0.44 -0.67 8.84
CA GLU A 120 -1.61 -1.29 9.46
C GLU A 120 -2.10 -2.55 8.71
N GLU A 121 -2.09 -2.54 7.37
CA GLU A 121 -2.46 -3.72 6.57
C GLU A 121 -1.50 -4.90 6.77
N PRO A 122 -0.17 -4.78 6.58
CA PRO A 122 0.73 -5.91 6.76
C PRO A 122 0.76 -6.41 8.21
N TYR A 123 0.54 -5.55 9.21
CA TYR A 123 0.37 -6.01 10.59
C TYR A 123 -0.94 -6.78 10.81
N SER A 124 -2.05 -6.38 10.19
CA SER A 124 -3.28 -7.18 10.21
C SER A 124 -3.09 -8.54 9.54
N ILE A 125 -2.37 -8.60 8.41
CA ILE A 125 -1.99 -9.88 7.75
C ILE A 125 -1.13 -10.73 8.70
N ALA A 126 -0.10 -10.13 9.31
CA ALA A 126 0.81 -10.82 10.22
C ALA A 126 0.09 -11.39 11.45
N ILE A 127 -0.87 -10.66 12.01
CA ILE A 127 -1.71 -11.15 13.11
C ILE A 127 -2.48 -12.39 12.68
N VAL A 128 -3.13 -12.36 11.51
CA VAL A 128 -3.88 -13.52 10.99
C VAL A 128 -2.95 -14.71 10.76
N LEU A 129 -1.77 -14.49 10.18
CA LEU A 129 -0.77 -15.54 9.98
C LEU A 129 -0.33 -16.16 11.32
N LYS A 130 -0.02 -15.35 12.33
CA LYS A 130 0.38 -15.87 13.66
C LYS A 130 -0.74 -16.58 14.41
N GLU A 131 -2.00 -16.30 14.07
CA GLU A 131 -3.16 -16.94 14.68
C GLU A 131 -3.55 -18.24 13.99
N ALA A 132 -3.38 -18.35 12.67
CA ALA A 132 -3.87 -19.47 11.88
C ALA A 132 -2.78 -20.44 11.37
N VAL A 133 -1.52 -19.99 11.25
CA VAL A 133 -0.42 -20.81 10.74
C VAL A 133 0.27 -21.57 11.90
N PRO A 134 0.43 -22.91 11.80
CA PRO A 134 1.11 -23.69 12.84
C PRO A 134 2.58 -23.30 13.01
N SER A 135 3.10 -23.51 14.23
CA SER A 135 4.53 -23.38 14.52
C SER A 135 5.40 -24.23 13.57
N GLY A 136 6.57 -23.72 13.18
CA GLY A 136 7.49 -24.40 12.28
C GLY A 136 7.24 -24.15 10.78
N TRP A 137 6.23 -23.35 10.44
CA TRP A 137 6.07 -22.77 9.11
C TRP A 137 6.82 -21.44 8.98
N ASP A 138 7.42 -21.21 7.82
CA ASP A 138 8.03 -19.94 7.44
C ASP A 138 6.99 -19.11 6.65
N ALA A 139 6.13 -18.41 7.39
CA ALA A 139 5.15 -17.48 6.85
C ALA A 139 5.65 -16.04 6.95
N ARG A 140 5.75 -15.34 5.80
CA ARG A 140 6.29 -13.98 5.71
C ARG A 140 5.39 -13.04 4.91
N VAL A 141 5.45 -11.77 5.26
CA VAL A 141 4.78 -10.67 4.56
C VAL A 141 5.85 -9.75 3.98
N LEU A 142 5.88 -9.59 2.66
CA LEU A 142 6.55 -8.45 2.04
C LEU A 142 5.58 -7.26 2.10
N ALA A 143 6.02 -6.13 2.62
CA ALA A 143 5.19 -4.93 2.75
C ALA A 143 5.89 -3.76 2.07
N THR A 144 5.32 -3.24 0.99
CA THR A 144 6.00 -2.23 0.18
C THR A 144 5.12 -1.06 -0.14
N ASP A 145 5.72 0.11 -0.20
CA ASP A 145 5.07 1.34 -0.65
C ASP A 145 6.06 2.17 -1.47
N LEU A 146 5.55 3.16 -2.21
CA LEU A 146 6.39 4.15 -2.87
C LEU A 146 6.94 5.16 -1.85
N ASP A 147 6.16 5.46 -0.81
CA ASP A 147 6.50 6.44 0.22
C ASP A 147 7.38 5.83 1.32
N THR A 148 8.66 6.23 1.36
CA THR A 148 9.60 5.74 2.38
C THR A 148 9.23 6.16 3.81
N ASN A 149 8.50 7.26 4.00
CA ASN A 149 8.14 7.74 5.34
C ASN A 149 7.07 6.84 5.98
N VAL A 150 6.09 6.39 5.20
CA VAL A 150 5.05 5.48 5.71
C VAL A 150 5.61 4.07 5.89
N VAL A 151 6.53 3.62 5.01
CA VAL A 151 7.29 2.38 5.20
C VAL A 151 8.08 2.43 6.52
N GLN A 152 8.79 3.52 6.79
CA GLN A 152 9.54 3.71 8.03
C GLN A 152 8.64 3.73 9.28
N THR A 153 7.43 4.29 9.14
CA THR A 153 6.39 4.25 10.20
C THR A 153 5.96 2.81 10.46
N GLY A 154 5.68 2.04 9.41
CA GLY A 154 5.37 0.62 9.49
C GLY A 154 6.48 -0.19 10.16
N GLN A 155 7.74 0.00 9.74
CA GLN A 155 8.91 -0.65 10.36
C GLN A 155 9.05 -0.33 11.85
N THR A 156 8.80 0.92 12.24
CA THR A 156 8.84 1.34 13.65
C THR A 156 7.71 0.70 14.46
N GLY A 157 6.52 0.55 13.85
CA GLY A 157 5.37 -0.13 14.44
C GLY A 157 4.81 0.56 15.67
N VAL A 158 4.92 1.89 15.75
CA VAL A 158 4.39 2.70 16.86
C VAL A 158 3.21 3.55 16.36
N TYR A 159 2.07 3.42 17.03
CA TYR A 159 0.82 4.05 16.62
C TYR A 159 0.15 4.75 17.80
N LYS A 160 -0.65 5.78 17.52
CA LYS A 160 -1.61 6.29 18.51
C LYS A 160 -2.66 5.21 18.81
N ILE A 161 -3.08 5.10 20.05
CA ILE A 161 -4.03 4.06 20.47
C ILE A 161 -5.34 4.08 19.68
N ASP A 162 -5.80 5.25 19.22
CA ASP A 162 -7.00 5.41 18.39
C ASP A 162 -6.91 4.70 17.03
N ARG A 163 -5.70 4.37 16.54
CA ARG A 163 -5.52 3.60 15.31
C ARG A 163 -5.98 2.15 15.47
N LEU A 164 -6.09 1.65 16.70
CA LEU A 164 -6.49 0.27 17.01
C LEU A 164 -8.01 0.10 17.18
N LYS A 165 -8.83 1.09 16.79
CA LYS A 165 -10.31 1.01 16.90
C LYS A 165 -10.90 -0.24 16.22
N GLY A 166 -10.32 -0.69 15.11
CA GLY A 166 -10.73 -1.91 14.40
C GLY A 166 -10.13 -3.22 14.92
N VAL A 167 -9.32 -3.19 15.99
CA VAL A 167 -8.67 -4.37 16.57
C VAL A 167 -9.45 -4.85 17.79
N SER A 168 -9.71 -6.16 17.89
CA SER A 168 -10.36 -6.74 19.08
C SER A 168 -9.49 -6.59 20.33
N ASP A 169 -10.09 -6.54 21.53
CA ASP A 169 -9.33 -6.33 22.75
C ASP A 169 -8.38 -7.50 23.08
N GLU A 170 -8.75 -8.71 22.68
CA GLU A 170 -7.89 -9.90 22.76
C GLU A 170 -6.63 -9.71 21.91
N ARG A 171 -6.81 -9.28 20.66
CA ARG A 171 -5.70 -8.98 19.75
C ARG A 171 -4.86 -7.81 20.25
N LYS A 172 -5.46 -6.75 20.78
CA LYS A 172 -4.73 -5.62 21.39
C LYS A 172 -3.81 -6.09 22.51
N LYS A 173 -4.33 -6.87 23.47
CA LYS A 173 -3.55 -7.42 24.60
C LYS A 173 -2.47 -8.38 24.13
N ARG A 174 -2.77 -9.21 23.13
CA ARG A 174 -1.86 -10.24 22.64
C ARG A 174 -0.72 -9.66 21.81
N TRP A 175 -0.97 -8.67 20.95
CA TRP A 175 -0.06 -8.28 19.88
C TRP A 175 0.56 -6.89 20.02
N PHE A 176 0.13 -6.10 21.01
CA PHE A 176 0.62 -4.74 21.20
C PHE A 176 1.13 -4.53 22.63
N LEU A 177 2.09 -3.60 22.77
CA LEU A 177 2.60 -3.07 24.02
C LEU A 177 2.04 -1.66 24.21
N LYS A 178 1.44 -1.38 25.37
CA LYS A 178 0.91 -0.05 25.70
C LYS A 178 2.04 0.83 26.22
N GLY A 179 2.16 2.05 25.68
CA GLY A 179 3.11 3.04 26.17
C GLY A 179 2.69 3.62 27.53
N SER A 180 3.68 4.02 28.32
CA SER A 180 3.51 4.67 29.63
C SER A 180 4.37 5.94 29.73
N GLY A 181 4.07 6.81 30.69
CA GLY A 181 4.80 8.08 30.89
C GLY A 181 4.78 8.94 29.64
N ALA A 182 5.96 9.33 29.14
CA ALA A 182 6.10 10.13 27.92
C ALA A 182 5.55 9.46 26.62
N ARG A 183 5.21 8.17 26.68
CA ARG A 183 4.60 7.40 25.58
C ARG A 183 3.14 7.04 25.83
N GLU A 184 2.51 7.63 26.84
CA GLU A 184 1.08 7.47 27.08
C GLU A 184 0.26 7.87 25.84
N GLY A 185 -0.82 7.13 25.57
CA GLY A 185 -1.63 7.30 24.36
C GLY A 185 -1.07 6.64 23.10
N TYR A 186 0.13 6.04 23.17
CA TYR A 186 0.72 5.26 22.09
C TYR A 186 0.75 3.76 22.41
N VAL A 187 0.86 2.98 21.34
CA VAL A 187 1.07 1.54 21.37
C VAL A 187 2.19 1.18 20.41
N ARG A 188 2.89 0.08 20.71
CA ARG A 188 3.91 -0.50 19.84
C ARG A 188 3.53 -1.93 19.49
N VAL A 189 3.67 -2.31 18.22
CA VAL A 189 3.49 -3.70 17.78
C VAL A 189 4.59 -4.58 18.41
N LYS A 190 4.24 -5.77 18.87
CA LYS A 190 5.22 -6.70 19.46
C LYS A 190 6.24 -7.19 18.41
N PRO A 191 7.52 -7.40 18.79
CA PRO A 191 8.58 -7.81 17.87
C PRO A 191 8.27 -9.08 17.07
N GLU A 192 7.55 -10.03 17.67
CA GLU A 192 7.17 -11.30 17.03
C GLU A 192 6.33 -11.15 15.75
N LEU A 193 5.57 -10.05 15.62
CA LEU A 193 4.89 -9.69 14.37
C LEU A 193 5.83 -8.97 13.42
N GLN A 194 6.66 -8.06 13.92
CA GLN A 194 7.61 -7.31 13.09
C GLN A 194 8.60 -8.24 12.38
N GLN A 195 9.03 -9.32 13.05
CA GLN A 195 10.00 -10.30 12.53
C GLN A 195 9.52 -11.09 11.32
N ILE A 196 8.21 -11.12 11.03
CA ILE A 196 7.67 -11.83 9.86
C ILE A 196 7.29 -10.85 8.73
N ILE A 197 7.59 -9.56 8.88
CA ILE A 197 7.29 -8.54 7.88
C ILE A 197 8.60 -7.94 7.38
N ASP A 198 8.84 -8.09 6.08
CA ASP A 198 9.94 -7.46 5.37
C ASP A 198 9.40 -6.19 4.71
N PHE A 199 9.73 -5.03 5.26
CA PHE A 199 9.30 -3.73 4.74
C PHE A 199 10.30 -3.20 3.71
N GLY A 200 9.83 -2.67 2.57
CA GLY A 200 10.69 -2.08 1.54
C GLY A 200 10.01 -1.01 0.70
N GLN A 201 10.80 -0.31 -0.11
CA GLN A 201 10.27 0.63 -1.10
C GLN A 201 10.13 -0.08 -2.45
N ILE A 202 8.92 -0.05 -3.04
CA ILE A 202 8.69 -0.51 -4.41
C ILE A 202 7.75 0.47 -5.10
N ASN A 203 8.19 0.99 -6.24
CA ASN A 203 7.30 1.60 -7.21
C ASN A 203 6.61 0.51 -8.03
N LEU A 204 5.28 0.43 -7.99
CA LEU A 204 4.51 -0.57 -8.72
C LEU A 204 4.70 -0.48 -10.23
N MET A 205 5.10 0.67 -10.75
CA MET A 205 5.36 0.87 -12.19
C MET A 205 6.72 0.35 -12.64
N ASN A 206 7.68 0.21 -11.72
CA ASN A 206 9.03 -0.28 -12.03
C ASN A 206 9.10 -1.80 -11.97
N GLU A 207 10.24 -2.39 -12.33
CA GLU A 207 10.53 -3.79 -12.07
C GLU A 207 10.56 -4.08 -10.56
N TRP A 208 10.03 -5.22 -10.17
CA TRP A 208 9.94 -5.60 -8.76
C TRP A 208 11.08 -6.58 -8.43
N PRO A 209 11.89 -6.32 -7.38
CA PRO A 209 12.95 -7.22 -6.95
C PRO A 209 12.42 -8.48 -6.23
N ILE A 210 11.26 -8.98 -6.65
CA ILE A 210 10.56 -10.15 -6.09
C ILE A 210 10.90 -11.35 -6.98
N ARG A 211 11.82 -12.21 -6.51
CA ARG A 211 12.30 -13.36 -7.29
C ARG A 211 11.45 -14.62 -7.09
N ASP A 212 10.95 -14.80 -5.87
CA ASP A 212 10.13 -15.95 -5.52
C ASP A 212 8.66 -15.65 -5.82
N ALA A 213 7.90 -16.68 -6.20
CA ALA A 213 6.45 -16.58 -6.31
C ALA A 213 5.84 -16.21 -4.94
N VAL A 214 4.79 -15.40 -4.98
CA VAL A 214 3.98 -15.04 -3.80
C VAL A 214 2.67 -15.82 -3.83
N ASP A 215 2.21 -16.32 -2.69
CA ASP A 215 0.95 -17.09 -2.63
C ASP A 215 -0.28 -16.16 -2.69
N VAL A 216 -0.15 -14.96 -2.13
CA VAL A 216 -1.22 -13.97 -1.99
C VAL A 216 -0.69 -12.56 -2.19
N ILE A 217 -1.45 -11.74 -2.92
CA ILE A 217 -1.21 -10.29 -3.05
C ILE A 217 -2.39 -9.53 -2.46
N PHE A 218 -2.10 -8.57 -1.60
CA PHE A 218 -3.01 -7.49 -1.21
C PHE A 218 -2.55 -6.23 -1.93
N CYS A 219 -3.42 -5.63 -2.75
CA CYS A 219 -3.17 -4.33 -3.37
C CYS A 219 -4.47 -3.52 -3.31
N ARG A 220 -4.70 -2.90 -2.15
CA ARG A 220 -6.02 -2.37 -1.79
C ARG A 220 -6.00 -0.86 -1.67
N ASN A 221 -6.97 -0.20 -2.32
CA ASN A 221 -7.13 1.25 -2.30
C ASN A 221 -5.93 2.02 -2.89
N VAL A 222 -5.23 1.38 -3.82
CA VAL A 222 -4.06 1.90 -4.54
C VAL A 222 -4.40 2.04 -6.02
N VAL A 223 -5.02 1.03 -6.63
CA VAL A 223 -5.24 1.01 -8.08
C VAL A 223 -6.30 2.01 -8.53
N ILE A 224 -7.13 2.55 -7.62
CA ILE A 224 -8.03 3.68 -7.88
C ILE A 224 -7.32 4.94 -8.41
N TYR A 225 -6.01 5.06 -8.24
CA TYR A 225 -5.23 6.18 -8.74
C TYR A 225 -4.74 5.98 -10.17
N PHE A 226 -4.86 4.77 -10.74
CA PHE A 226 -4.32 4.43 -12.05
C PHE A 226 -5.41 4.44 -13.12
N ASP A 227 -5.03 4.75 -14.36
CA ASP A 227 -5.92 4.58 -15.52
C ASP A 227 -6.11 3.08 -15.86
N LYS A 228 -7.07 2.78 -16.75
CA LYS A 228 -7.39 1.39 -17.09
C LYS A 228 -6.24 0.63 -17.72
N GLU A 229 -5.42 1.30 -18.53
CA GLU A 229 -4.28 0.65 -19.18
C GLU A 229 -3.21 0.27 -18.15
N THR A 230 -2.91 1.17 -17.23
CA THR A 230 -1.96 0.94 -16.14
C THR A 230 -2.47 -0.13 -15.18
N GLN A 231 -3.77 -0.12 -14.84
CA GLN A 231 -4.38 -1.20 -14.07
C GLN A 231 -4.25 -2.56 -14.79
N ALA A 232 -4.52 -2.62 -16.09
CA ALA A 232 -4.43 -3.87 -16.87
C ALA A 232 -2.99 -4.43 -16.86
N ARG A 233 -2.00 -3.58 -17.12
CA ARG A 233 -0.58 -3.95 -17.04
C ARG A 233 -0.20 -4.44 -15.63
N LEU A 234 -0.65 -3.73 -14.60
CA LEU A 234 -0.34 -4.08 -13.21
C LEU A 234 -0.94 -5.43 -12.82
N PHE A 235 -2.20 -5.68 -13.15
CA PHE A 235 -2.86 -6.96 -12.84
C PHE A 235 -2.26 -8.12 -13.63
N ASP A 236 -1.87 -7.92 -14.90
CA ASP A 236 -1.17 -8.96 -15.65
C ASP A 236 0.18 -9.33 -15.00
N ARG A 237 0.92 -8.32 -14.54
CA ARG A 237 2.16 -8.54 -13.78
C ARG A 237 1.92 -9.25 -12.45
N TYR A 238 0.85 -8.94 -11.73
CA TYR A 238 0.45 -9.70 -10.53
C TYR A 238 0.11 -11.15 -10.86
N ALA A 239 -0.58 -11.42 -11.96
CA ALA A 239 -0.86 -12.77 -12.40
C ALA A 239 0.43 -13.56 -12.72
N ASN A 240 1.46 -12.90 -13.26
CA ASN A 240 2.76 -13.53 -13.51
C ASN A 240 3.51 -13.92 -12.23
N LEU A 241 3.32 -13.18 -11.12
CA LEU A 241 3.92 -13.48 -9.82
C LEU A 241 3.14 -14.54 -9.01
N LEU A 242 1.82 -14.61 -9.21
CA LEU A 242 0.96 -15.53 -8.49
C LEU A 242 1.03 -16.94 -9.10
N PRO A 243 1.13 -18.01 -8.29
CA PRO A 243 0.94 -19.37 -8.78
C PRO A 243 -0.52 -19.58 -9.18
N ASP A 244 -0.81 -20.68 -9.87
CA ASP A 244 -2.19 -21.06 -10.15
C ASP A 244 -2.99 -21.18 -8.87
N ASN A 245 -4.23 -20.68 -8.91
CA ASN A 245 -5.12 -20.51 -7.76
C ASN A 245 -4.59 -19.55 -6.67
N GLY A 246 -3.56 -18.75 -6.96
CA GLY A 246 -3.12 -17.65 -6.12
C GLY A 246 -4.20 -16.59 -5.97
N HIS A 247 -4.18 -15.88 -4.84
CA HIS A 247 -5.24 -14.93 -4.49
C HIS A 247 -4.78 -13.48 -4.60
N LEU A 248 -5.65 -12.63 -5.14
CA LEU A 248 -5.49 -11.18 -5.20
C LEU A 248 -6.64 -10.51 -4.45
N PHE A 249 -6.31 -9.65 -3.50
CA PHE A 249 -7.25 -8.84 -2.73
C PHE A 249 -7.10 -7.39 -3.15
N ILE A 250 -8.20 -6.77 -3.60
CA ILE A 250 -8.26 -5.34 -3.93
C ILE A 250 -9.28 -4.64 -3.02
N GLY A 251 -9.26 -3.31 -3.00
CA GLY A 251 -10.14 -2.50 -2.15
C GLY A 251 -11.56 -2.39 -2.69
N HIS A 252 -12.51 -2.09 -1.81
CA HIS A 252 -13.96 -2.04 -2.09
C HIS A 252 -14.41 -1.23 -3.32
N SER A 253 -13.65 -0.23 -3.76
CA SER A 253 -13.99 0.62 -4.93
C SER A 253 -13.31 0.15 -6.23
N GLU A 254 -12.57 -0.95 -6.17
CA GLU A 254 -11.70 -1.42 -7.25
C GLU A 254 -12.32 -2.65 -7.92
N SER A 255 -12.03 -2.84 -9.21
CA SER A 255 -12.55 -3.97 -9.97
C SER A 255 -11.62 -4.35 -11.10
N LEU A 256 -11.47 -5.65 -11.35
CA LEU A 256 -10.77 -6.18 -12.54
C LEU A 256 -11.70 -6.28 -13.76
N TYR A 257 -12.99 -5.94 -13.62
CA TYR A 257 -13.97 -6.06 -14.69
C TYR A 257 -13.59 -5.22 -15.92
N LYS A 258 -13.46 -5.88 -17.07
CA LYS A 258 -12.97 -5.31 -18.34
C LYS A 258 -11.54 -4.73 -18.27
N VAL A 259 -10.76 -5.11 -17.26
CA VAL A 259 -9.36 -4.69 -17.10
C VAL A 259 -8.43 -5.90 -17.22
N CYS A 260 -8.78 -7.05 -16.63
CA CYS A 260 -7.98 -8.27 -16.70
C CYS A 260 -8.89 -9.51 -16.64
N ASP A 261 -8.65 -10.49 -17.51
CA ASP A 261 -9.43 -11.74 -17.61
C ASP A 261 -8.69 -12.97 -17.04
N ARG A 262 -7.51 -12.76 -16.46
CA ARG A 262 -6.67 -13.80 -15.81
C ARG A 262 -7.11 -14.15 -14.39
N PHE A 263 -8.11 -13.44 -13.89
CA PHE A 263 -8.66 -13.61 -12.55
C PHE A 263 -10.17 -13.80 -12.60
N GLU A 264 -10.67 -14.65 -11.71
CA GLU A 264 -12.10 -14.76 -11.43
C GLU A 264 -12.43 -14.12 -10.08
N LEU A 265 -13.59 -13.48 -9.99
CA LEU A 265 -14.09 -12.89 -8.75
C LEU A 265 -14.73 -13.98 -7.88
N LEU A 266 -14.21 -14.20 -6.68
CA LEU A 266 -14.79 -15.11 -5.68
C LEU A 266 -15.84 -14.43 -4.79
N GLY A 267 -15.81 -13.10 -4.72
CA GLY A 267 -16.73 -12.28 -3.94
C GLY A 267 -16.02 -11.20 -3.13
N GLN A 268 -16.72 -10.12 -2.80
CA GLN A 268 -16.21 -9.03 -1.95
C GLN A 268 -14.77 -8.60 -2.27
N THR A 269 -14.49 -8.30 -3.54
CA THR A 269 -13.17 -7.85 -4.04
C THR A 269 -12.01 -8.83 -3.82
N ILE A 270 -12.32 -10.11 -3.68
CA ILE A 270 -11.36 -11.23 -3.64
C ILE A 270 -11.35 -11.94 -4.98
N TYR A 271 -10.16 -12.10 -5.55
CA TYR A 271 -9.96 -12.71 -6.86
C TYR A 271 -9.02 -13.90 -6.77
N ARG A 272 -9.24 -14.90 -7.63
CA ARG A 272 -8.36 -16.06 -7.80
C ARG A 272 -7.80 -16.09 -9.21
N LYS A 273 -6.49 -16.31 -9.34
CA LYS A 273 -5.84 -16.48 -10.64
C LYS A 273 -6.33 -17.77 -11.30
N ILE A 274 -6.75 -17.65 -12.55
CA ILE A 274 -7.20 -18.77 -13.41
C ILE A 274 -6.29 -19.02 -14.61
N ARG A 275 -5.42 -18.07 -14.98
CA ARG A 275 -4.48 -18.13 -16.12
C ARG A 275 -3.24 -17.29 -15.86
#